data_AF-A0A3C1PLK4-F1
#
_entry.id   AF-A0A3C1PLK4-F1
#
_cell.length_a   1.000
_cell.length_b   1.000
_cell.length_c   1.000
_cell.angle_alpha   90.00
_cell.angle_beta   90.00
_cell.angle_gamma   90.00
#
_symmetry.space_group_name_H-M   'P 1'
#
loop_
_entity.id
_entity.type
_entity.pdbx_description
1 polymer ?
#
loop_
_entity_poly.entity_id
_entity_poly.type
_entity_poly.pdbx_seq_one_letter_code
_entity_poly.pdbx_strand_id
1 'polypeptide(L)' 'TERERVILKLSFGIGVAEMSLEEIGDKFGLTRERVRQIKDKAL' A
#
# COMPACT_ATOMS: atom_id res chain seq x y z
N THR A 1 8.49 -8.02 -1.67
CA THR A 1 7.97 -9.13 -0.83
C THR A 1 6.50 -9.36 -1.12
N GLU A 2 5.90 -10.47 -0.66
CA GLU A 2 4.46 -10.72 -0.86
C GLU A 2 3.58 -9.66 -0.19
N ARG A 3 3.98 -9.21 1.01
CA ARG A 3 3.33 -8.11 1.72
C ARG A 3 3.36 -6.80 0.93
N GLU A 4 4.51 -6.42 0.38
CA GLU A 4 4.62 -5.21 -0.47
C GLU A 4 3.79 -5.33 -1.75
N ARG A 5 3.70 -6.52 -2.36
CA ARG A 5 2.81 -6.74 -3.52
C ARG A 5 1.35 -6.47 -3.18
N VAL A 6 0.87 -6.93 -2.03
CA VAL A 6 -0.50 -6.64 -1.58
C VAL A 6 -0.70 -5.15 -1.34
N ILE A 7 0.26 -4.50 -0.67
CA ILE A 7 0.23 -3.04 -0.44
C ILE A 7 0.15 -2.27 -1.76
N LEU A 8 0.93 -2.65 -2.78
CA LEU A 8 0.89 -2.02 -4.09
C LEU A 8 -0.44 -2.26 -4.81
N LYS A 9 -0.98 -3.48 -4.78
CA LYS A 9 -2.30 -3.76 -5.38
C LYS A 9 -3.40 -2.90 -4.77
N LEU A 10 -3.43 -2.79 -3.44
CA LEU A 10 -4.40 -1.95 -2.74
C LEU A 10 -4.18 -0.46 -3.03
N SER A 11 -2.93 -0.01 -3.10
CA SER A 11 -2.59 1.39 -3.34
C SER A 11 -2.79 1.88 -4.79
N PHE A 12 -2.90 0.97 -5.75
CA PHE A 12 -3.12 1.28 -7.17
C PHE A 12 -4.45 0.73 -7.70
N GLY A 13 -5.27 0.07 -6.85
CA GLY A 13 -6.53 -0.54 -7.26
C GLY A 13 -6.38 -1.69 -8.28
N ILE A 14 -5.28 -2.46 -8.22
CA ILE A 14 -5.01 -3.52 -9.21
C ILE A 14 -5.82 -4.78 -8.86
N GLY A 15 -6.94 -4.96 -9.55
CA GLY A 15 -7.84 -6.11 -9.36
C GLY A 15 -8.64 -6.06 -8.05
N VAL A 16 -8.62 -4.92 -7.36
CA VAL A 16 -9.32 -4.63 -6.10
C VAL A 16 -9.67 -3.14 -6.07
N ALA A 17 -10.56 -2.72 -5.16
CA ALA A 17 -10.78 -1.30 -4.93
C ALA A 17 -9.50 -0.63 -4.40
N GLU A 18 -9.18 0.56 -4.90
CA GLU A 18 -8.08 1.36 -4.37
C GLU A 18 -8.39 1.75 -2.93
N MET A 19 -7.36 1.68 -2.07
CA MET A 19 -7.41 2.12 -0.69
C MET A 19 -6.45 3.29 -0.47
N SER A 20 -6.80 4.17 0.47
CA SER A 20 -5.91 5.25 0.87
C SER A 20 -4.67 4.72 1.60
N LEU A 21 -3.58 5.49 1.57
CA LEU A 21 -2.34 5.13 2.26
C LEU A 21 -2.51 5.00 3.78
N GLU A 22 -3.49 5.71 4.36
CA GLU A 22 -3.80 5.68 5.78
C GLU A 22 -4.51 4.37 6.16
N GLU A 23 -5.56 3.99 5.43
CA GLU A 23 -6.27 2.71 5.64
C GLU A 23 -5.35 1.50 5.43
N ILE A 24 -4.45 1.57 4.44
CA ILE A 24 -3.42 0.55 4.24
C ILE A 24 -2.44 0.54 5.42
N GLY A 25 -2.06 1.72 5.93
CA GLY A 25 -1.21 1.84 7.11
C GLY A 25 -1.82 1.11 8.32
N ASP A 26 -3.07 1.43 8.65
CA ASP A 26 -3.79 0.81 9.76
C ASP A 26 -3.92 -0.71 9.59
N LYS A 27 -4.28 -1.17 8.38
CA LYS A 27 -4.43 -2.60 8.07
C LYS A 27 -3.14 -3.41 8.26
N PHE A 28 -2.00 -2.80 7.97
CA PHE A 28 -0.69 -3.47 8.03
C PHE A 28 0.13 -3.06 9.25
N GLY A 29 -0.37 -2.24 10.17
CA GLY A 29 0.42 -1.72 11.29
C GLY A 29 1.65 -0.93 10.82
N LEU A 30 1.47 -0.12 9.77
CA LEU A 30 2.49 0.74 9.18
C LEU A 30 2.05 2.19 9.27
N THR A 31 3.00 3.12 9.29
CA THR A 31 2.65 4.52 9.12
C THR A 31 2.26 4.79 7.66
N ARG A 32 1.40 5.79 7.43
CA ARG A 32 1.07 6.30 6.09
C ARG A 32 2.32 6.56 5.24
N GLU A 33 3.34 7.16 5.85
CA GLU A 33 4.61 7.45 5.20
C GLU A 33 5.35 6.19 4.76
N ARG A 34 5.30 5.11 5.55
CA ARG A 34 5.90 3.84 5.16
C ARG A 34 5.20 3.23 3.94
N VAL A 35 3.88 3.34 3.87
CA VAL A 35 3.11 2.89 2.70
C VAL A 35 3.47 3.73 1.47
N ARG A 36 3.60 5.06 1.62
CA ARG A 36 4.04 5.98 0.56
C ARG A 36 5.41 5.57 -0.02
N GLN A 37 6.39 5.29 0.84
CA GLN A 37 7.72 4.83 0.41
C GLN A 37 7.68 3.51 -0.37
N ILE A 38 6.79 2.59 -0.01
CA ILE A 38 6.62 1.32 -0.75
C ILE A 38 6.03 1.60 -2.13
N LYS A 39 5.02 2.49 -2.22
CA LYS A 39 4.41 2.93 -3.49
C LYS A 39 5.45 3.59 -4.40
N ASP A 40 6.24 4.52 -3.87
CA ASP A 40 7.24 5.28 -4.63
C ASP A 40 8.38 4.40 -5.14
N LYS A 41 8.80 3.38 -4.38
CA LYS A 41 9.83 2.42 -4.83
C LYS A 41 9.40 1.56 -6.02
N ALA A 42 8.10 1.50 -6.30
CA ALA A 42 7.56 0.75 -7.43
C ALA A 42 7.42 1.59 -8.70
N LEU A 43 7.62 2.92 -8.61
CA LEU A 43 7.75 3.84 -9.74
C LEU A 43 9.24 3.97 -10.12
#